data_AF-A0A220IEH2-F1
#
_entry.id   AF-A0A220IEH2-F1
#
_cell.length_a   1.000
_cell.length_b   1.000
_cell.length_c   1.000
_cell.angle_alpha   90.00
_cell.angle_beta   90.00
_cell.angle_gamma   90.00
#
_symmetry.space_group_name_H-M   'P 1'
#
loop_
_entity.id
_entity.type
_entity.pdbx_description
1 polymer ?
#
loop_
_entity_poly.entity_id
_entity_poly.type
_entity_poly.pdbx_seq_one_letter_code
_entity_poly.pdbx_strand_id
1 'polypeptide(L)'
;MMEAGSSNSSGQLSGRVVDTRGKHRIHAELKRLEQEARFLEEELEQLEKMDTASASCKEFLDSVESKPDPLLPETIGPVNATWDQWFEGPPEAKGCGCFIL
;
A
#
# COMPACT_ATOMS: atom_id res chain seq x y z
N MET A 1 57.96 9.00 -55.50
CA MET A 1 57.04 7.85 -55.30
C MET A 1 56.88 7.68 -53.80
N MET A 2 55.68 7.86 -53.27
CA MET A 2 55.39 7.71 -51.84
C MET A 2 55.11 6.24 -51.57
N GLU A 3 55.95 5.61 -50.74
CA GLU A 3 55.79 4.25 -50.23
C GLU A 3 54.73 4.22 -49.12
N ALA A 4 53.71 3.39 -49.30
CA ALA A 4 52.63 3.19 -48.35
C ALA A 4 53.05 2.17 -47.28
N GLY A 5 53.66 2.65 -46.20
CA GLY A 5 53.85 1.86 -44.97
C GLY A 5 52.67 2.09 -44.03
N SER A 6 51.73 1.15 -43.95
CA SER A 6 50.70 1.14 -42.90
C SER A 6 50.47 -0.28 -42.41
N SER A 7 51.33 -0.72 -41.49
CA SER A 7 51.11 -1.90 -40.66
C SER A 7 50.84 -1.41 -39.25
N ASN A 8 49.57 -1.16 -38.94
CA ASN A 8 49.15 -0.84 -37.57
C ASN A 8 48.27 -1.95 -36.99
N SER A 9 48.86 -2.57 -35.95
CA SER A 9 48.21 -3.04 -34.72
C SER A 9 47.23 -4.20 -34.82
N SER A 10 47.79 -5.41 -34.71
CA SER A 10 47.14 -6.49 -33.99
C SER A 10 46.73 -6.03 -32.59
N GLY A 11 45.50 -6.34 -32.19
CA GLY A 11 45.12 -6.40 -30.77
C GLY A 11 44.26 -5.25 -30.26
N GLN A 12 42.98 -5.25 -30.59
CA GLN A 12 41.87 -5.09 -29.63
C GLN A 12 40.53 -5.08 -30.38
N LEU A 13 40.10 -6.26 -30.81
CA LEU A 13 38.66 -6.52 -30.87
C LEU A 13 38.27 -7.11 -29.52
N SER A 14 38.27 -6.25 -28.49
CA SER A 14 37.40 -6.47 -27.33
C SER A 14 35.99 -6.36 -27.90
N GLY A 15 35.48 -7.49 -28.39
CA GLY A 15 34.15 -7.63 -28.93
C GLY A 15 33.22 -6.87 -28.01
N ARG A 16 32.54 -5.89 -28.59
CA ARG A 16 31.50 -5.08 -27.98
C ARG A 16 30.53 -6.08 -27.36
N VAL A 17 30.73 -6.41 -26.08
CA VAL A 17 29.67 -6.98 -25.26
C VAL A 17 28.66 -5.84 -25.26
N VAL A 18 27.73 -5.89 -26.23
CA VAL A 18 26.53 -5.06 -26.18
C VAL A 18 26.02 -5.29 -24.78
N ASP A 19 25.95 -4.22 -23.98
CA ASP A 19 25.45 -4.27 -22.62
C ASP A 19 23.96 -4.62 -22.68
N THR A 20 23.68 -5.87 -23.00
CA THR A 20 22.36 -6.45 -23.06
C THR A 20 21.79 -6.50 -21.66
N ARG A 21 22.63 -6.53 -20.61
CA ARG A 21 22.19 -6.48 -19.21
C ARG A 21 21.47 -5.16 -18.91
N GLY A 22 22.04 -4.03 -19.36
CA GLY A 22 21.36 -2.73 -19.32
C GLY A 22 20.03 -2.74 -20.08
N LYS A 23 20.02 -3.30 -21.30
CA LYS A 23 18.80 -3.41 -22.11
C LYS A 23 17.71 -4.23 -21.41
N HIS A 24 18.03 -5.42 -20.88
CA HIS A 24 17.06 -6.28 -20.19
C HIS A 24 16.50 -5.59 -18.94
N ARG A 25 17.34 -4.88 -18.17
CA ARG A 25 16.89 -4.10 -17.02
C ARG A 25 15.88 -3.03 -17.44
N ILE A 26 16.20 -2.25 -18.47
CA ILE A 26 15.29 -1.20 -18.98
C ILE A 26 13.97 -1.81 -19.47
N HIS A 27 14.01 -2.96 -20.16
CA HIS A 27 12.78 -3.62 -20.61
C HIS A 27 11.94 -4.18 -19.45
N ALA A 28 12.58 -4.67 -18.38
CA ALA A 28 11.87 -5.14 -17.19
C ALA A 28 11.20 -3.97 -16.45
N GLU A 29 11.90 -2.85 -16.29
CA GLU A 29 11.34 -1.63 -15.70
C GLU A 29 10.17 -1.07 -16.52
N LEU A 30 10.32 -1.03 -17.85
CA LEU A 30 9.28 -0.60 -18.76
C LEU A 30 8.04 -1.50 -18.65
N LYS A 31 8.19 -2.83 -18.68
CA LYS A 31 7.08 -3.76 -18.50
C LYS A 31 6.38 -3.60 -17.14
N ARG A 32 7.15 -3.35 -16.08
CA ARG A 32 6.60 -3.09 -14.74
C ARG A 32 5.75 -1.82 -14.75
N LEU A 33 6.25 -0.74 -15.34
CA LEU A 33 5.53 0.53 -15.45
C LEU A 33 4.28 0.40 -16.34
N GLU A 34 4.37 -0.31 -17.47
CA GLU A 34 3.20 -0.61 -18.31
C GLU A 34 2.12 -1.39 -17.56
N GLN A 35 2.52 -2.33 -16.70
CA GLN A 35 1.58 -3.09 -15.88
C GLN A 35 0.95 -2.21 -14.79
N GLU A 36 1.74 -1.38 -14.13
CA GLU A 36 1.26 -0.43 -13.12
C GLU A 36 0.27 0.58 -13.75
N ALA A 37 0.56 1.08 -14.95
CA ALA A 37 -0.34 1.95 -15.69
C ALA A 37 -1.68 1.26 -16.01
N ARG A 38 -1.66 0.00 -16.48
CA ARG A 38 -2.87 -0.76 -16.74
C ARG A 38 -3.71 -0.97 -15.47
N PHE A 39 -3.08 -1.31 -14.35
CA PHE A 39 -3.81 -1.48 -13.08
C PHE A 39 -4.46 -0.18 -12.63
N LEU A 40 -3.77 0.95 -12.75
CA LEU A 40 -4.35 2.25 -12.41
C LEU A 40 -5.53 2.62 -13.33
N GLU A 41 -5.45 2.31 -14.62
CA GLU A 41 -6.56 2.51 -15.55
C GLU A 41 -7.79 1.65 -15.15
N GLU A 42 -7.58 0.38 -14.81
CA GLU A 42 -8.62 -0.53 -14.34
C GLU A 42 -9.24 -0.09 -13.00
N GLU A 43 -8.41 0.40 -12.06
CA GLU A 43 -8.87 0.94 -10.77
C GLU A 43 -9.70 2.21 -10.95
N LEU A 44 -9.29 3.11 -11.86
CA LEU A 44 -10.05 4.31 -12.18
C LEU A 44 -11.41 3.99 -12.79
N GLU A 45 -11.47 3.01 -13.71
CA GLU A 45 -12.74 2.55 -14.29
C GLU A 45 -13.67 1.96 -13.22
N GLN A 46 -13.13 1.26 -12.22
CA GLN A 46 -13.91 0.76 -11.09
C GLN A 46 -14.42 1.91 -10.21
N LEU A 47 -13.57 2.89 -9.88
CA LEU A 47 -13.94 4.06 -9.08
C LEU A 47 -15.05 4.89 -9.73
N GLU A 48 -15.06 5.02 -11.05
CA GLU A 48 -16.12 5.72 -11.78
C GLU A 48 -17.48 5.01 -11.67
N LYS A 49 -17.48 3.69 -11.53
CA LYS A 49 -18.69 2.86 -11.38
C LYS A 49 -19.13 2.70 -9.93
N MET A 50 -18.30 3.08 -8.97
CA MET A 50 -18.61 2.94 -7.54
C MET A 50 -19.63 3.99 -7.08
N ASP A 51 -20.53 3.56 -6.21
CA ASP A 51 -21.47 4.46 -5.56
C ASP A 51 -20.78 5.41 -4.58
N THR A 52 -21.47 6.50 -4.25
CA THR A 52 -20.99 7.42 -3.22
C THR A 52 -20.82 6.70 -1.87
N ALA A 53 -19.78 7.05 -1.12
CA ALA A 53 -19.55 6.49 0.21
C ALA A 53 -20.78 6.65 1.13
N SER A 54 -21.51 7.76 1.02
CA SER A 54 -22.75 8.00 1.78
C SER A 54 -23.86 6.99 1.47
N ALA A 55 -23.99 6.57 0.21
CA ALA A 55 -25.01 5.59 -0.18
C ALA A 55 -24.64 4.20 0.36
N SER A 56 -23.39 3.76 0.14
CA SER A 56 -22.91 2.48 0.66
C SER A 56 -22.94 2.41 2.19
N CYS A 57 -22.58 3.48 2.90
CA CYS A 57 -22.69 3.53 4.36
C CYS A 57 -24.13 3.43 4.84
N LYS A 58 -25.08 4.07 4.14
CA LYS A 58 -26.49 3.96 4.49
C LYS A 58 -27.02 2.54 4.30
N GLU A 59 -26.73 1.92 3.16
CA GLU A 59 -27.12 0.53 2.89
C GLU A 59 -26.52 -0.45 3.91
N PHE A 60 -25.27 -0.21 4.32
CA PHE A 60 -24.62 -0.99 5.37
C PHE A 60 -25.34 -0.83 6.72
N LEU A 61 -25.67 0.39 7.12
CA LEU A 61 -26.42 0.64 8.36
C LEU A 61 -27.79 -0.02 8.32
N ASP A 62 -28.54 0.16 7.22
CA ASP A 62 -29.84 -0.47 7.02
C ASP A 62 -29.74 -2.00 7.13
N SER A 63 -28.66 -2.60 6.61
CA SER A 63 -28.39 -4.04 6.73
C SER A 63 -28.09 -4.48 8.16
N VAL A 64 -27.25 -3.74 8.90
CA VAL A 64 -26.89 -4.06 10.29
C VAL A 64 -28.08 -3.89 11.22
N GLU A 65 -28.91 -2.87 11.01
CA GLU A 65 -30.10 -2.62 11.84
C GLU A 65 -31.24 -3.60 11.57
N SER A 66 -31.24 -4.28 10.42
CA SER A 66 -32.34 -5.16 10.01
C SER A 66 -32.58 -6.37 10.93
N LYS A 67 -31.54 -6.85 11.63
CA LYS A 67 -31.63 -7.99 12.53
C LYS A 67 -30.73 -7.77 13.75
N PRO A 68 -31.28 -7.83 14.98
CA PRO A 68 -30.46 -7.71 16.18
C PRO A 68 -29.48 -8.88 16.30
N ASP A 69 -28.23 -8.57 16.63
CA ASP A 69 -27.20 -9.56 16.91
C ASP A 69 -27.44 -10.16 18.31
N PRO A 70 -27.60 -11.50 18.45
CA PRO A 70 -27.78 -12.15 19.74
C PRO A 70 -26.63 -11.94 20.75
N LEU A 71 -25.45 -11.58 20.26
CA LEU A 71 -24.28 -11.29 21.09
C LEU A 71 -24.18 -9.82 21.50
N LEU A 72 -24.99 -8.95 20.90
CA LEU A 72 -25.06 -7.53 21.25
C LEU A 72 -26.33 -7.29 22.08
N PRO A 73 -26.29 -6.46 23.13
CA PRO A 73 -27.51 -6.04 23.80
C PRO A 73 -28.43 -5.39 22.75
N GLU A 74 -29.69 -5.80 22.67
CA GLU A 74 -30.70 -5.03 21.96
C GLU A 74 -30.70 -3.65 22.63
N THR A 75 -30.12 -2.64 21.98
CA THR A 75 -29.92 -1.32 22.59
C THR A 75 -31.25 -0.57 22.65
N ILE A 76 -32.10 -1.01 23.56
CA ILE A 76 -33.18 -0.23 24.18
C ILE A 76 -32.86 -0.23 25.68
N GLY A 77 -31.77 0.45 26.05
CA GLY A 77 -31.31 0.52 27.43
C GLY A 77 -30.33 1.67 27.63
N PRO A 78 -30.25 2.25 28.84
CA PRO A 78 -29.31 3.31 29.14
C PRO A 78 -27.87 2.85 28.89
N VAL A 79 -27.03 3.77 28.43
CA VAL A 79 -25.58 3.55 28.22
C VAL A 79 -25.00 2.84 29.43
N ASN A 80 -24.44 1.66 29.20
CA ASN A 80 -23.77 0.91 30.25
C ASN A 80 -22.39 1.54 30.49
N ALA A 81 -22.31 2.43 31.47
CA ALA A 81 -21.09 3.12 31.90
C ALA A 81 -19.94 2.18 32.30
N THR A 82 -20.21 0.88 32.52
CA THR A 82 -19.18 -0.13 32.80
C THR A 82 -18.35 -0.47 31.56
N TRP A 83 -18.81 -0.13 30.35
CA TRP A 83 -18.03 -0.31 29.12
C TRP A 83 -16.84 0.65 29.05
N ASP A 84 -16.97 1.85 29.59
CA ASP A 84 -15.89 2.83 29.64
C ASP A 84 -14.67 2.28 30.41
N GLN A 85 -14.87 1.35 31.36
CA GLN A 85 -13.78 0.68 32.09
C GLN A 85 -12.80 -0.09 31.19
N TRP A 86 -13.21 -0.54 29.99
CA TRP A 86 -12.33 -1.21 29.04
C TRP A 86 -11.58 -0.25 28.10
N PHE A 87 -12.03 1.01 28.03
CA PHE A 87 -11.45 2.07 27.21
C PHE A 87 -10.71 3.12 28.05
N GLU A 88 -11.00 3.21 29.34
CA GLU A 88 -10.20 3.92 30.34
C GLU A 88 -8.92 3.11 30.55
N GLY A 89 -7.76 3.77 30.38
CA GLY A 89 -6.47 3.16 30.64
C GLY A 89 -6.37 2.62 32.08
N PRO A 90 -5.33 1.84 32.41
CA PRO A 90 -5.13 1.33 33.76
C PRO A 90 -5.34 2.45 34.77
N PRO A 91 -6.16 2.25 35.83
CA PRO A 91 -6.45 3.30 36.78
C PRO A 91 -5.11 3.84 37.28
N GLU A 92 -4.91 5.14 37.08
CA GLU A 92 -3.66 5.80 37.33
C GLU A 92 -3.23 5.44 38.75
N ALA A 93 -2.14 4.66 38.87
CA ALA A 93 -1.69 4.19 40.15
C ALA A 93 -1.45 5.45 40.99
N LYS A 94 -2.25 5.65 42.04
CA LYS A 94 -2.11 6.81 42.93
C LYS A 94 -0.63 6.92 43.27
N GLY A 95 0.03 7.93 42.71
CA GLY A 95 1.48 8.07 42.82
C GLY A 95 1.82 7.95 44.30
N CYS A 96 2.60 6.94 44.67
CA CYS A 96 3.12 6.88 46.03
C CYS A 96 3.92 8.15 46.23
N GLY A 97 3.53 8.98 47.20
CA GLY A 97 4.25 10.19 47.60
C GLY A 97 5.58 9.90 48.30
N CYS A 98 6.21 8.78 48.00
CA CYS A 98 7.50 8.40 48.55
C CYS A 98 8.60 9.16 47.81
N PHE A 99 9.15 10.18 48.48
CA PHE A 99 10.41 10.81 48.08
C PHE A 99 11.54 9.80 48.27
N ILE A 100 12.23 9.44 47.18
CA ILE A 100 13.48 8.70 47.28
C ILE A 100 14.52 9.66 47.89
N LEU A 101 14.98 9.31 49.10
CA LEU A 101 16.12 9.93 49.79
C LEU A 101 17.44 9.42 49.20
#